data_AF-A0A8J7JSA7-F1
#
_entry.id   AF-A0A8J7JSA7-F1
#
_cell.length_a   1.000
_cell.length_b   1.000
_cell.length_c   1.000
_cell.angle_alpha   90.00
_cell.angle_beta   90.00
_cell.angle_gamma   90.00
#
_symmetry.space_group_name_H-M   'P 1'
#
loop_
_entity.id
_entity.type
_entity.pdbx_description
1 polymer ?
#
loop_
_entity_poly.entity_id
_entity_poly.type
_entity_poly.pdbx_seq_one_letter_code
_entity_poly.pdbx_strand_id
1 'polypeptide(L)'
;MSTPIILIEPRLAQTPTTATAVRPLQFGMISSGVLVLLLIGLGAFTQIKIKQLNKEKRFEEYKNRELQKKLKLALNTISKMEKNPDLIHSREFNLDYLRMRMEEEQFHFAILNQIKIRVKEKISIALRPNQAEQGLVGIASTGRQIDEIFDIEYDPSGTNRGSKRVLFRVQIKLMKLPAQPTSVTISQIIECMETFMSPTADDHWQPTLQGRIASMHWDQKAKPTPLLVLEQSNEGVNVTFRTNRMVH
;
A
#
# COMPACT_ATOMS: atom_id res chain seq x y z
N MET A 1 -9.65 59.20 -121.25
CA MET A 1 -8.41 59.18 -120.44
C MET A 1 -8.79 59.05 -118.97
N SER A 2 -7.94 58.39 -118.18
CA SER A 2 -8.09 57.96 -116.77
C SER A 2 -8.35 56.46 -116.62
N THR A 3 -7.25 55.71 -116.60
CA THR A 3 -7.16 54.27 -116.33
C THR A 3 -7.31 53.99 -114.82
N PRO A 4 -8.16 53.05 -114.38
CA PRO A 4 -8.14 52.60 -112.99
C PRO A 4 -6.90 51.73 -112.74
N ILE A 5 -6.00 52.21 -111.90
CA ILE A 5 -4.83 51.48 -111.42
C ILE A 5 -5.31 50.47 -110.37
N ILE A 6 -5.21 49.18 -110.69
CA ILE A 6 -5.49 48.09 -109.77
C ILE A 6 -4.24 47.92 -108.89
N LEU A 7 -4.33 48.33 -107.62
CA LEU A 7 -3.32 48.02 -106.60
C LEU A 7 -3.51 46.56 -106.17
N ILE A 8 -2.62 45.69 -106.65
CA ILE A 8 -2.57 44.29 -106.24
C ILE A 8 -1.64 44.22 -105.03
N GLU A 9 -2.18 43.95 -103.83
CA GLU A 9 -1.35 43.65 -102.65
C GLU A 9 -0.67 42.29 -102.85
N PRO A 10 0.66 42.22 -102.95
CA PRO A 10 1.34 40.95 -103.01
C PRO A 10 1.33 40.33 -101.61
N ARG A 11 0.51 39.30 -101.40
CA ARG A 11 0.68 38.38 -100.27
C ARG A 11 1.94 37.56 -100.48
N LEU A 12 3.08 38.19 -100.20
CA LEU A 12 4.34 37.49 -99.97
C LEU A 12 4.12 36.49 -98.83
N ALA A 13 4.47 35.24 -99.09
CA ALA A 13 4.45 34.18 -98.10
C ALA A 13 5.27 34.62 -96.88
N GLN A 14 4.58 34.89 -95.77
CA GLN A 14 5.21 35.08 -94.48
C GLN A 14 5.74 33.71 -94.03
N THR A 15 7.06 33.55 -94.09
CA THR A 15 7.77 32.52 -93.33
C THR A 15 7.46 32.73 -91.85
N PRO A 16 6.95 31.73 -91.12
CA PRO A 16 6.75 31.88 -89.69
C PRO A 16 8.12 32.10 -89.05
N THR A 17 8.25 33.22 -88.32
CA THR A 17 9.37 33.47 -87.43
C THR A 17 9.58 32.23 -86.59
N THR A 18 10.80 31.69 -86.56
CA THR A 18 11.18 30.57 -85.68
C THR A 18 10.92 31.01 -84.24
N ALA A 19 9.71 30.75 -83.75
CA ALA A 19 9.42 30.80 -82.34
C ALA A 19 10.29 29.70 -81.73
N THR A 20 11.24 30.10 -80.91
CA THR A 20 11.96 29.22 -80.01
C THR A 20 10.93 28.30 -79.39
N ALA A 21 11.02 26.99 -79.67
CA ALA A 21 10.14 26.00 -79.08
C ALA A 21 10.42 25.98 -77.57
N VAL A 22 9.79 26.89 -76.84
CA VAL A 22 9.67 26.80 -75.39
C VAL A 22 8.81 25.56 -75.19
N ARG A 23 9.45 24.45 -74.83
CA ARG A 23 8.75 23.23 -74.40
C ARG A 23 7.63 23.68 -73.47
N PRO A 24 6.35 23.41 -73.76
CA PRO A 24 5.30 23.77 -72.83
C PRO A 24 5.64 23.05 -71.53
N LEU A 25 5.91 23.83 -70.49
CA LEU A 25 6.22 23.29 -69.17
C LEU A 25 5.06 22.36 -68.83
N GLN A 26 5.35 21.08 -68.62
CA GLN A 26 4.36 20.00 -68.50
C GLN A 26 3.64 20.10 -67.14
N PHE A 27 2.95 21.22 -66.87
CA PHE A 27 2.27 21.52 -65.61
C PHE A 27 1.29 20.42 -65.21
N GLY A 28 0.61 19.80 -66.18
CA GLY A 28 -0.28 18.65 -65.94
C GLY A 28 0.44 17.38 -65.47
N MET A 29 1.68 17.14 -65.92
CA MET A 29 2.48 16.00 -65.44
C MET A 29 3.06 16.29 -64.06
N ILE A 30 3.48 17.53 -63.80
CA ILE A 30 4.00 17.95 -62.49
C ILE A 30 2.89 17.88 -61.43
N SER A 31 1.68 18.39 -61.73
CA SER A 31 0.55 18.33 -60.79
C SER A 31 0.11 16.90 -60.49
N SER A 32 0.06 16.03 -61.50
CA SER A 32 -0.21 14.60 -61.32
C SER A 32 0.89 13.90 -60.51
N GLY A 33 2.17 14.23 -60.73
CA GLY A 33 3.28 13.66 -59.97
C GLY A 33 3.26 14.06 -58.50
N VAL A 34 3.00 15.34 -58.20
CA VAL A 34 2.85 15.84 -56.82
C VAL A 34 1.66 15.18 -56.12
N LEU A 35 0.53 15.03 -56.82
CA LEU A 35 -0.66 14.40 -56.26
C LEU A 35 -0.41 12.92 -55.92
N VAL A 36 0.31 12.18 -56.76
CA VAL A 36 0.71 10.79 -56.49
C VAL A 36 1.63 10.71 -55.26
N LEU A 37 2.63 11.59 -55.15
CA LEU A 37 3.51 11.63 -53.97
C LEU A 37 2.75 11.96 -52.68
N LEU A 38 1.79 12.89 -52.74
CA LEU A 38 0.93 13.24 -51.62
C LEU A 38 0.04 12.07 -51.21
N LEU A 39 -0.53 11.32 -52.17
CA LEU A 39 -1.31 10.11 -51.89
C LEU A 39 -0.46 9.01 -51.23
N ILE A 40 0.78 8.80 -51.70
CA ILE A 40 1.71 7.84 -51.09
C ILE A 40 2.05 8.26 -49.65
N GLY A 41 2.33 9.55 -49.44
CA GLY A 41 2.61 10.11 -48.10
C GLY A 41 1.44 9.93 -47.13
N LEU A 42 0.22 10.24 -47.57
CA LEU A 42 -1.01 10.02 -46.79
C LEU A 42 -1.27 8.53 -46.52
N GLY A 43 -1.05 7.67 -47.52
CA GLY A 43 -1.15 6.22 -47.36
C GLY A 43 -0.18 5.68 -46.30
N ALA A 44 1.07 6.13 -46.32
CA ALA A 44 2.06 5.75 -45.31
C ALA A 44 1.71 6.28 -43.92
N PHE A 45 1.30 7.56 -43.82
CA PHE A 45 0.94 8.17 -42.54
C PHE A 45 -0.28 7.51 -41.89
N THR A 46 -1.32 7.21 -42.68
CA THR A 46 -2.52 6.51 -42.20
C THR A 46 -2.20 5.10 -41.72
N GLN A 47 -1.36 4.36 -42.44
CA GLN A 47 -0.90 3.02 -42.00
C GLN A 47 -0.15 3.07 -40.67
N ILE A 48 0.72 4.07 -40.47
CA ILE A 48 1.44 4.25 -39.19
C ILE A 48 0.47 4.58 -38.06
N LYS A 49 -0.50 5.49 -38.29
CA LYS A 49 -1.52 5.84 -37.29
C LYS A 49 -2.43 4.67 -36.94
N ILE A 50 -2.86 3.89 -37.93
CA ILE A 50 -3.66 2.67 -37.71
C ILE A 50 -2.89 1.66 -36.87
N LYS A 51 -1.58 1.48 -37.13
CA LYS A 51 -0.73 0.59 -36.32
C LYS A 51 -0.60 1.08 -34.87
N GLN A 52 -0.46 2.39 -34.64
CA GLN A 52 -0.42 2.97 -33.30
C GLN A 52 -1.74 2.75 -32.54
N LEU A 53 -2.87 3.08 -33.18
CA LEU A 53 -4.20 2.89 -32.59
C LEU A 53 -4.50 1.42 -32.29
N ASN A 54 -4.13 0.51 -33.18
CA ASN A 54 -4.28 -0.93 -32.93
C ASN A 54 -3.44 -1.41 -31.75
N LYS A 55 -2.22 -0.89 -31.59
CA LYS A 55 -1.37 -1.24 -30.44
C LYS A 55 -1.98 -0.74 -29.13
N GLU A 56 -2.47 0.49 -29.10
CA GLU A 56 -3.14 1.08 -27.94
C GLU A 56 -4.41 0.32 -27.56
N LYS A 57 -5.26 0.01 -28.56
CA LYS A 57 -6.46 -0.82 -28.36
C LYS A 57 -6.13 -2.19 -27.78
N ARG A 58 -5.08 -2.86 -28.27
CA ARG A 58 -4.64 -4.17 -27.73
C ARG A 58 -4.17 -4.06 -26.29
N PHE A 59 -3.50 -2.97 -25.94
CA PHE A 59 -3.04 -2.73 -24.58
C PHE A 59 -4.21 -2.46 -23.63
N GLU A 60 -5.21 -1.68 -24.05
CA GLU A 60 -6.44 -1.49 -23.29
C GLU A 60 -7.24 -2.77 -23.14
N GLU A 61 -7.39 -3.56 -24.22
CA GLU A 61 -8.03 -4.89 -24.17
C GLU A 61 -7.32 -5.81 -23.17
N TYR A 62 -5.98 -5.81 -23.16
CA TYR A 62 -5.20 -6.61 -22.20
C TYR A 62 -5.42 -6.15 -20.77
N LYS A 63 -5.34 -4.83 -20.51
CA LYS A 63 -5.63 -4.25 -19.20
C LYS A 63 -7.03 -4.59 -18.72
N ASN A 64 -8.03 -4.47 -19.60
CA ASN A 64 -9.43 -4.75 -19.26
C ASN A 64 -9.61 -6.24 -18.91
N ARG A 65 -9.01 -7.15 -19.68
CA ARG A 65 -9.00 -8.59 -19.36
C ARG A 65 -8.32 -8.89 -18.03
N GLU A 66 -7.20 -8.23 -17.72
CA GLU A 66 -6.52 -8.41 -16.45
C GLU A 66 -7.36 -7.88 -15.27
N LEU A 67 -8.00 -6.72 -15.44
CA LEU A 67 -8.93 -6.16 -14.46
C LEU A 67 -10.12 -7.10 -14.22
N GLN A 68 -10.73 -7.63 -15.28
CA GLN A 68 -11.82 -8.60 -15.16
C GLN A 68 -11.38 -9.88 -14.43
N LYS A 69 -10.16 -10.37 -14.66
CA LYS A 69 -9.60 -11.51 -13.91
C LYS A 69 -9.46 -11.18 -12.42
N LYS A 70 -8.91 -10.01 -12.08
CA LYS A 70 -8.76 -9.55 -10.68
C LYS A 70 -10.12 -9.42 -10.00
N LEU A 71 -11.11 -8.84 -10.68
CA LEU A 71 -12.49 -8.73 -10.18
C LEU A 71 -13.13 -10.10 -9.98
N LYS A 72 -13.00 -11.02 -10.93
CA LYS A 72 -13.53 -12.38 -10.81
C LYS A 72 -12.87 -13.15 -9.67
N LEU A 73 -11.56 -12.98 -9.46
CA LEU A 73 -10.86 -13.56 -8.33
C LEU A 73 -11.41 -13.02 -7.01
N ALA A 74 -11.52 -11.69 -6.88
CA ALA A 74 -12.08 -11.04 -5.70
C ALA A 74 -13.52 -11.51 -5.41
N LEU A 75 -14.39 -11.56 -6.43
CA LEU A 75 -15.77 -12.05 -6.28
C LEU A 75 -15.83 -13.52 -5.86
N ASN A 76 -14.97 -14.36 -6.43
CA ASN A 76 -14.89 -15.76 -6.01
C ASN A 76 -14.40 -15.90 -4.58
N THR A 77 -13.44 -15.09 -4.15
CA THR A 77 -13.00 -15.05 -2.75
C THR A 77 -14.15 -14.65 -1.83
N ILE A 78 -14.85 -13.55 -2.14
CA ILE A 78 -16.02 -13.09 -1.38
C ILE A 78 -17.11 -14.19 -1.33
N SER A 79 -17.46 -14.80 -2.47
CA SER A 79 -18.49 -15.84 -2.52
C SER A 79 -18.09 -17.12 -1.77
N LYS A 80 -16.80 -17.49 -1.79
CA LYS A 80 -16.29 -18.60 -0.96
C LYS A 80 -16.40 -18.29 0.53
N MET A 81 -16.14 -17.04 0.92
CA MET A 81 -16.27 -16.57 2.30
C MET A 81 -17.73 -16.45 2.76
N GLU A 82 -18.65 -16.14 1.85
CA GLU A 82 -20.10 -16.12 2.12
C GLU A 82 -20.68 -17.54 2.29
N LYS A 83 -20.25 -18.49 1.45
CA LYS A 83 -20.75 -19.87 1.50
C LYS A 83 -20.23 -20.68 2.68
N ASN A 84 -19.00 -20.39 3.14
CA ASN A 84 -18.40 -21.04 4.29
C ASN A 84 -17.95 -19.98 5.31
N PRO A 85 -18.86 -19.50 6.17
CA PRO A 85 -18.52 -18.61 7.28
C PRO A 85 -17.81 -19.38 8.40
N ASP A 86 -16.84 -20.24 8.06
CA ASP A 86 -16.03 -20.96 9.04
C ASP A 86 -15.29 -19.94 9.90
N LEU A 87 -15.16 -20.27 11.18
CA LEU A 87 -14.55 -19.41 12.19
C LEU A 87 -13.14 -18.94 11.77
N ILE A 88 -12.43 -19.77 11.01
CA ILE A 88 -11.09 -19.49 10.47
C ILE A 88 -11.13 -18.35 9.43
N HIS A 89 -12.06 -18.41 8.47
CA HIS A 89 -12.17 -17.38 7.41
C HIS A 89 -12.72 -16.06 7.95
N SER A 90 -13.64 -16.10 8.92
CA SER A 90 -14.09 -14.89 9.61
C SER A 90 -12.98 -14.21 10.43
N ARG A 91 -11.99 -14.99 10.91
CA ARG A 91 -10.86 -14.47 11.69
C ARG A 91 -9.87 -13.72 10.82
N GLU A 92 -9.46 -14.31 9.69
CA GLU A 92 -8.60 -13.65 8.70
C GLU A 92 -9.27 -12.36 8.21
N PHE A 93 -10.58 -12.41 7.93
CA PHE A 93 -11.36 -11.23 7.59
C PHE A 93 -11.34 -10.14 8.67
N ASN A 94 -11.50 -10.50 9.94
CA ASN A 94 -11.45 -9.53 11.04
C ASN A 94 -10.06 -8.89 11.21
N LEU A 95 -8.99 -9.68 11.07
CA LEU A 95 -7.61 -9.18 11.17
C LEU A 95 -7.23 -8.31 9.96
N ASP A 96 -7.62 -8.71 8.75
CA ASP A 96 -7.38 -7.92 7.55
C ASP A 96 -8.22 -6.64 7.54
N TYR A 97 -9.47 -6.71 8.00
CA TYR A 97 -10.29 -5.53 8.23
C TYR A 97 -9.65 -4.60 9.27
N LEU A 98 -9.15 -5.15 10.38
CA LEU A 98 -8.43 -4.37 11.38
C LEU A 98 -7.20 -3.70 10.74
N ARG A 99 -6.38 -4.44 9.98
CA ARG A 99 -5.19 -3.89 9.31
C ARG A 99 -5.54 -2.74 8.36
N MET A 100 -6.54 -2.94 7.49
CA MET A 100 -7.05 -1.88 6.62
C MET A 100 -7.56 -0.67 7.43
N ARG A 101 -8.26 -0.91 8.54
CA ARG A 101 -8.79 0.16 9.38
C ARG A 101 -7.70 0.91 10.16
N MET A 102 -6.59 0.24 10.48
CA MET A 102 -5.40 0.81 11.10
C MET A 102 -4.61 1.73 10.16
N GLU A 103 -4.84 1.68 8.84
CA GLU A 103 -4.28 2.66 7.89
C GLU A 103 -4.97 4.04 8.02
N GLU A 104 -6.19 4.10 8.57
CA GLU A 104 -6.88 5.37 8.80
C GLU A 104 -6.35 6.06 10.06
N GLU A 105 -5.81 7.28 9.91
CA GLU A 105 -5.15 8.03 10.99
C GLU A 105 -6.03 8.23 12.22
N GLN A 106 -7.32 8.54 12.04
CA GLN A 106 -8.24 8.79 13.16
C GLN A 106 -8.50 7.52 13.98
N PHE A 107 -8.68 6.39 13.30
CA PHE A 107 -8.89 5.10 13.95
C PHE A 107 -7.60 4.62 14.63
N HIS A 108 -6.48 4.68 13.92
CA HIS A 108 -5.16 4.36 14.44
C HIS A 108 -4.87 5.13 15.75
N PHE A 109 -5.06 6.45 15.73
CA PHE A 109 -4.84 7.30 16.90
C PHE A 109 -5.77 6.97 18.07
N ALA A 110 -7.06 6.72 17.81
CA ALA A 110 -8.03 6.37 18.84
C ALA A 110 -7.65 5.05 19.55
N ILE A 111 -7.29 4.03 18.77
CA ILE A 111 -6.90 2.71 19.29
C ILE A 111 -5.57 2.78 20.04
N LEU A 112 -4.55 3.47 19.51
CA LEU A 112 -3.29 3.65 20.21
C LEU A 112 -3.46 4.39 21.54
N ASN A 113 -4.29 5.42 21.59
CA ASN A 113 -4.56 6.14 22.83
C ASN A 113 -5.27 5.25 23.86
N GLN A 114 -6.23 4.45 23.42
CA GLN A 114 -6.89 3.49 24.29
C GLN A 114 -5.89 2.48 24.85
N ILE A 115 -4.99 1.95 24.02
CA ILE A 115 -3.89 1.07 24.45
C ILE A 115 -3.02 1.77 25.51
N LYS A 116 -2.56 3.00 25.24
CA LYS A 116 -1.74 3.78 26.19
C LYS A 116 -2.41 3.90 27.55
N ILE A 117 -3.70 4.19 27.58
CA ILE A 117 -4.47 4.34 28.82
C ILE A 117 -4.58 2.99 29.53
N ARG A 118 -5.03 1.94 28.83
CA ARG A 118 -5.23 0.60 29.42
C ARG A 118 -3.93 -0.01 29.93
N VAL A 119 -2.82 0.14 29.20
CA VAL A 119 -1.50 -0.32 29.63
C VAL A 119 -1.05 0.46 30.87
N LYS A 120 -1.17 1.79 30.86
CA LYS A 120 -0.81 2.61 32.04
C LYS A 120 -1.65 2.27 33.27
N GLU A 121 -2.93 1.94 33.12
CA GLU A 121 -3.79 1.59 34.25
C GLU A 121 -3.52 0.17 34.75
N LYS A 122 -3.62 -0.83 33.86
CA LYS A 122 -3.57 -2.25 34.23
C LYS A 122 -2.15 -2.70 34.56
N ILE A 123 -1.18 -2.38 33.70
CA ILE A 123 0.21 -2.81 33.87
C ILE A 123 0.90 -2.03 34.99
N SER A 124 0.56 -0.76 35.23
CA SER A 124 1.09 -0.02 36.39
C SER A 124 0.65 -0.65 37.71
N ILE A 125 -0.61 -1.07 37.83
CA ILE A 125 -1.11 -1.77 39.02
C ILE A 125 -0.40 -3.12 39.17
N ALA A 126 -0.30 -3.91 38.09
CA ALA A 126 0.38 -5.19 38.10
C ALA A 126 1.88 -5.09 38.44
N LEU A 127 2.54 -4.01 38.02
CA LEU A 127 3.96 -3.75 38.29
C LEU A 127 4.23 -3.11 39.66
N ARG A 128 3.21 -2.68 40.43
CA ARG A 128 3.44 -2.13 41.79
C ARG A 128 3.95 -3.22 42.74
N PRO A 129 4.94 -2.90 43.60
CA PRO A 129 5.38 -3.82 44.64
C PRO A 129 4.22 -4.06 45.60
N ASN A 130 3.91 -5.33 45.84
CA ASN A 130 2.88 -5.69 46.82
C ASN A 130 3.48 -5.54 48.21
N GLN A 131 2.76 -4.90 49.15
CA GLN A 131 3.30 -4.64 50.50
C GLN A 131 3.66 -5.92 51.26
N ALA A 132 3.11 -7.07 50.86
CA ALA A 132 3.45 -8.38 51.40
C ALA A 132 4.91 -8.83 51.12
N GLU A 133 5.58 -8.28 50.09
CA GLU A 133 6.95 -8.65 49.71
C GLU A 133 8.01 -7.69 50.25
N GLN A 134 7.60 -6.53 50.79
CA GLN A 134 8.52 -5.52 51.35
C GLN A 134 9.20 -5.97 52.65
N GLY A 135 8.73 -7.05 53.29
CA GLY A 135 9.33 -7.64 54.49
C GLY A 135 10.43 -8.69 54.24
N LEU A 136 10.65 -9.12 52.99
CA LEU A 136 11.62 -10.17 52.62
C LEU A 136 12.86 -9.57 51.93
N VAL A 137 13.50 -8.60 52.59
CA VAL A 137 14.80 -8.08 52.17
C VAL A 137 15.87 -9.11 52.52
N GLY A 138 16.16 -10.07 51.63
CA GLY A 138 17.27 -11.00 51.83
C GLY A 138 17.32 -12.23 50.93
N ILE A 139 16.22 -12.63 50.29
CA ILE A 139 16.21 -13.77 49.36
C ILE A 139 16.09 -13.19 47.95
N ALA A 140 16.99 -13.60 47.06
CA ALA A 140 17.01 -13.19 45.66
C ALA A 140 15.60 -13.33 45.06
N SER A 141 14.93 -12.19 44.83
CA SER A 141 13.57 -12.20 44.34
C SER A 141 13.55 -12.81 42.94
N THR A 142 13.05 -14.03 42.83
CA THR A 142 12.67 -14.64 41.56
C THR A 142 11.74 -13.67 40.84
N GLY A 143 12.07 -13.30 39.59
CA GLY A 143 11.35 -12.27 38.84
C GLY A 143 9.84 -12.54 38.83
N ARG A 144 9.03 -11.48 39.00
CA ARG A 144 7.57 -11.61 39.09
C ARG A 144 6.98 -11.78 37.70
N GLN A 145 6.27 -12.88 37.47
CA GLN A 145 5.50 -13.06 36.24
C GLN A 145 4.22 -12.25 36.29
N ILE A 146 3.92 -11.54 35.21
CA ILE A 146 2.75 -10.70 35.00
C ILE A 146 2.04 -11.27 33.78
N ASP A 147 0.79 -11.68 33.96
CA ASP A 147 -0.11 -12.08 32.89
C ASP A 147 -1.38 -11.23 33.03
N GLU A 148 -1.50 -10.23 32.17
CA GLU A 148 -2.62 -9.28 32.20
C GLU A 148 -3.33 -9.28 30.86
N ILE A 149 -4.66 -9.30 30.93
CA ILE A 149 -5.54 -9.35 29.77
C ILE A 149 -6.50 -8.17 29.81
N PHE A 150 -6.60 -7.42 28.71
CA PHE A 150 -7.56 -6.33 28.59
C PHE A 150 -8.16 -6.23 27.19
N ASP A 151 -9.36 -5.66 27.13
CA ASP A 151 -10.16 -5.54 25.92
C ASP A 151 -10.04 -4.13 25.33
N ILE A 152 -9.90 -4.07 24.01
CA ILE A 152 -9.90 -2.84 23.22
C ILE A 152 -11.26 -2.72 22.56
N GLU A 153 -11.95 -1.65 22.90
CA GLU A 153 -13.34 -1.41 22.53
C GLU A 153 -13.43 -0.24 21.56
N TYR A 154 -14.22 -0.40 20.50
CA TYR A 154 -14.51 0.67 19.55
C TYR A 154 -16.01 0.87 19.38
N ASP A 155 -16.40 2.14 19.26
CA ASP A 155 -17.76 2.55 18.97
C ASP A 155 -17.83 3.03 17.51
N PRO A 156 -18.41 2.23 16.60
CA PRO A 156 -18.52 2.60 15.19
C PRO A 156 -19.57 3.69 14.94
N SER A 157 -20.43 4.01 15.92
CA SER A 157 -21.57 4.89 15.71
C SER A 157 -21.30 6.36 16.01
N GLY A 158 -20.11 6.71 16.54
CA GLY A 158 -19.71 8.10 16.82
C GLY A 158 -20.67 8.89 17.74
N THR A 159 -21.64 8.20 18.31
CA THR A 159 -22.74 8.74 19.11
C THR A 159 -22.61 8.10 20.47
N ASN A 160 -22.72 8.90 21.54
CA ASN A 160 -22.55 8.48 22.94
C ASN A 160 -23.60 7.44 23.44
N ARG A 161 -24.34 6.81 22.52
CA ARG A 161 -25.35 5.76 22.72
C ARG A 161 -25.05 4.49 21.91
N GLY A 162 -23.95 4.44 21.16
CA GLY A 162 -23.51 3.22 20.47
C GLY A 162 -23.07 2.15 21.46
N SER A 163 -23.41 0.89 21.19
CA SER A 163 -22.89 -0.23 21.97
C SER A 163 -21.39 -0.37 21.68
N LYS A 164 -20.54 -0.09 22.66
CA LYS A 164 -19.09 -0.37 22.55
C LYS A 164 -18.90 -1.85 22.27
N ARG A 165 -18.22 -2.17 21.16
CA ARG A 165 -17.91 -3.56 20.79
C ARG A 165 -16.43 -3.81 21.00
N VAL A 166 -16.10 -5.01 21.49
CA VAL A 166 -14.70 -5.44 21.61
C VAL A 166 -14.16 -5.72 20.22
N LEU A 167 -13.13 -4.98 19.81
CA LEU A 167 -12.42 -5.20 18.56
C LEU A 167 -11.46 -6.39 18.69
N PHE A 168 -10.57 -6.30 19.67
CA PHE A 168 -9.59 -7.33 19.97
C PHE A 168 -9.16 -7.25 21.43
N ARG A 169 -8.57 -8.33 21.91
CA ARG A 169 -8.05 -8.48 23.27
C ARG A 169 -6.53 -8.45 23.22
N VAL A 170 -5.90 -7.87 24.23
CA VAL A 170 -4.44 -7.88 24.38
C VAL A 170 -4.10 -8.67 25.63
N GLN A 171 -3.17 -9.61 25.49
CA GLN A 171 -2.57 -10.35 26.59
C GLN A 171 -1.08 -10.01 26.66
N ILE A 172 -0.64 -9.58 27.84
CA ILE A 172 0.73 -9.19 28.12
C ILE A 172 1.32 -10.15 29.13
N LYS A 173 2.30 -10.96 28.70
CA LYS A 173 3.07 -11.90 29.52
C LYS A 173 4.50 -11.41 29.68
N LEU A 174 4.82 -10.92 30.87
CA LEU A 174 6.11 -10.31 31.18
C LEU A 174 6.70 -10.89 32.46
N MET A 175 8.02 -10.89 32.56
CA MET A 175 8.70 -11.16 33.82
C MET A 175 9.35 -9.87 34.31
N LYS A 176 8.86 -9.30 35.42
CA LYS A 176 9.44 -8.10 36.00
C LYS A 176 10.77 -8.43 36.65
N LEU A 177 11.83 -7.81 36.13
CA LEU A 177 13.13 -7.75 36.80
C LEU A 177 13.17 -6.59 37.82
N PRO A 178 13.68 -6.80 39.05
CA PRO A 178 13.73 -5.76 40.08
C PRO A 178 14.59 -4.53 39.73
N ALA A 179 15.53 -4.69 38.80
CA ALA A 179 16.53 -3.68 38.47
C ALA A 179 16.01 -2.51 37.61
N GLN A 180 14.85 -2.63 36.96
CA GLN A 180 14.37 -1.63 36.01
C GLN A 180 13.17 -0.83 36.56
N PRO A 181 13.13 0.51 36.35
CA PRO A 181 11.97 1.31 36.70
C PRO A 181 10.71 0.88 35.97
N THR A 182 9.59 0.82 36.71
CA THR A 182 8.25 0.48 36.20
C THR A 182 7.83 1.40 35.04
N SER A 183 8.16 2.69 35.11
CA SER A 183 7.83 3.67 34.06
C SER A 183 8.50 3.35 32.72
N VAL A 184 9.78 2.98 32.75
CA VAL A 184 10.54 2.63 31.53
C VAL A 184 9.97 1.36 30.90
N THR A 185 9.60 0.37 31.70
CA THR A 185 8.96 -0.86 31.20
C THR A 185 7.63 -0.55 30.52
N ILE A 186 6.80 0.32 31.11
CA ILE A 186 5.51 0.73 30.52
C ILE A 186 5.71 1.46 29.20
N SER A 187 6.67 2.40 29.14
CA SER A 187 6.98 3.10 27.88
C SER A 187 7.46 2.14 26.79
N GLN A 188 8.35 1.19 27.12
CA GLN A 188 8.82 0.17 26.18
C GLN A 188 7.68 -0.70 25.65
N ILE A 189 6.73 -1.10 26.50
CA ILE A 189 5.54 -1.85 26.06
C ILE A 189 4.70 -1.02 25.09
N ILE A 190 4.43 0.25 25.41
CA ILE A 190 3.64 1.14 24.55
C ILE A 190 4.32 1.30 23.20
N GLU A 191 5.61 1.62 23.20
CA GLU A 191 6.40 1.84 21.98
C GLU A 191 6.48 0.57 21.12
N CYS A 192 6.57 -0.60 21.76
CA CYS A 192 6.51 -1.88 21.05
C CYS A 192 5.15 -2.10 20.39
N MET A 193 4.06 -1.83 21.11
CA MET A 193 2.71 -1.97 20.57
C MET A 193 2.44 -0.95 19.44
N GLU A 194 2.92 0.28 19.58
CA GLU A 194 2.84 1.31 18.53
C GLU A 194 3.57 0.87 17.26
N THR A 195 4.82 0.39 17.41
CA THR A 195 5.63 -0.08 16.29
C THR A 195 4.96 -1.26 15.59
N PHE A 196 4.46 -2.24 16.34
CA PHE A 196 3.76 -3.40 15.77
C PHE A 196 2.46 -3.05 15.04
N MET A 197 1.75 -2.02 15.52
CA MET A 197 0.49 -1.59 14.95
C MET A 197 0.64 -0.52 13.86
N SER A 198 1.87 -0.10 13.57
CA SER A 198 2.16 0.84 12.49
C SER A 198 1.97 0.17 11.12
N PRO A 199 1.30 0.83 10.15
CA PRO A 199 1.16 0.30 8.80
C PRO A 199 2.49 0.19 8.05
N THR A 200 3.55 0.82 8.56
CA THR A 200 4.91 0.79 7.97
C THR A 200 5.88 -0.08 8.76
N ALA A 201 5.40 -0.97 9.62
CA ALA A 201 6.26 -1.84 10.41
C ALA A 201 7.03 -2.82 9.52
N ASP A 202 8.33 -2.96 9.76
CA ASP A 202 9.15 -3.98 9.09
C ASP A 202 8.72 -5.38 9.58
N ASP A 203 8.40 -6.28 8.65
CA ASP A 203 7.99 -7.67 8.94
C ASP A 203 9.03 -8.47 9.76
N HIS A 204 10.29 -8.02 9.78
CA HIS A 204 11.41 -8.64 10.50
C HIS A 204 11.75 -7.93 11.83
N TRP A 205 10.98 -6.92 12.23
CA TRP A 205 11.23 -6.19 13.46
C TRP A 205 10.98 -7.08 14.68
N GLN A 206 11.94 -7.11 15.60
CA GLN A 206 11.85 -7.88 16.85
C GLN A 206 11.72 -6.92 18.03
N PRO A 207 10.61 -6.95 18.78
CA PRO A 207 10.46 -6.09 19.96
C PRO A 207 11.48 -6.50 21.03
N THR A 208 12.02 -5.51 21.73
CA THR A 208 12.88 -5.73 22.89
C THR A 208 12.26 -5.12 24.13
N LEU A 209 12.06 -5.95 25.16
CA LEU A 209 11.52 -5.53 26.44
C LEU A 209 12.55 -5.82 27.52
N GLN A 210 12.93 -4.79 28.27
CA GLN A 210 13.91 -4.91 29.35
C GLN A 210 15.27 -5.50 28.89
N GLY A 211 15.66 -5.24 27.63
CA GLY A 211 16.87 -5.81 27.03
C GLY A 211 16.78 -7.29 26.65
N ARG A 212 15.58 -7.89 26.69
CA ARG A 212 15.30 -9.25 26.21
C ARG A 212 14.45 -9.20 24.95
N ILE A 213 14.59 -10.21 24.10
CA ILE A 213 13.74 -10.37 22.92
C ILE A 213 12.32 -10.69 23.39
N ALA A 214 11.34 -9.98 22.84
CA ALA A 214 9.93 -10.27 23.00
C ALA A 214 9.36 -10.76 21.66
N SER A 215 8.33 -11.58 21.73
CA SER A 215 7.53 -11.98 20.58
C SER A 215 6.16 -11.33 20.69
N MET A 216 5.72 -10.70 19.61
CA MET A 216 4.39 -10.13 19.49
C MET A 216 3.68 -10.77 18.31
N HIS A 217 2.55 -11.41 18.55
CA HIS A 217 1.79 -12.07 17.49
C HIS A 217 0.30 -12.11 17.80
N TRP A 218 -0.50 -12.23 16.74
CA TRP A 218 -1.92 -12.55 16.88
C TRP A 218 -2.06 -14.04 17.18
N ASP A 219 -2.69 -14.38 18.31
CA ASP A 219 -3.03 -15.77 18.64
C ASP A 219 -4.26 -16.20 17.83
N GLN A 220 -4.01 -17.13 16.91
CA GLN A 220 -5.01 -17.67 15.99
C GLN A 220 -5.81 -18.84 16.59
N LYS A 221 -5.49 -19.30 17.81
CA LYS A 221 -6.19 -20.42 18.47
C LYS A 221 -7.35 -19.98 19.37
N ALA A 222 -7.41 -18.71 19.77
CA ALA A 222 -8.46 -18.20 20.65
C ALA A 222 -9.83 -18.02 19.95
N LYS A 223 -10.88 -17.82 20.76
CA LYS A 223 -12.33 -17.72 20.43
C LYS A 223 -12.62 -16.54 19.43
N PRO A 224 -13.87 -16.18 19.06
CA PRO A 224 -14.14 -15.37 17.84
C PRO A 224 -13.56 -13.95 17.84
N THR A 225 -13.04 -13.48 18.98
CA THR A 225 -12.36 -12.19 19.13
C THR A 225 -10.85 -12.37 18.98
N PRO A 226 -10.17 -11.62 18.08
CA PRO A 226 -8.73 -11.66 17.94
C PRO A 226 -8.00 -11.38 19.27
N LEU A 227 -6.95 -12.16 19.55
CA LEU A 227 -6.10 -11.99 20.72
C LEU A 227 -4.69 -11.60 20.27
N LEU A 228 -4.19 -10.46 20.75
CA LEU A 228 -2.83 -10.00 20.55
C LEU A 228 -2.00 -10.42 21.76
N VAL A 229 -1.00 -11.26 21.55
CA VAL A 229 -0.13 -11.76 22.62
C VAL A 229 1.22 -11.06 22.53
N LEU A 230 1.63 -10.43 23.62
CA LEU A 230 2.97 -9.91 23.85
C LEU A 230 3.64 -10.78 24.91
N GLU A 231 4.65 -11.56 24.50
CA GLU A 231 5.36 -12.48 25.38
C GLU A 231 6.85 -12.16 25.39
N GLN A 232 7.42 -11.99 26.58
CA GLN A 232 8.86 -11.83 26.74
C GLN A 232 9.53 -13.21 26.73
N SER A 233 10.50 -13.43 25.84
CA SER A 233 11.25 -14.68 25.82
C SER A 233 12.15 -14.79 27.06
N ASN A 234 12.16 -15.99 27.65
CA ASN A 234 13.07 -16.36 28.72
C ASN A 234 14.41 -16.92 28.18
N GLU A 235 14.58 -17.01 26.86
CA GLU A 235 15.83 -17.47 26.24
C GLU A 235 16.93 -16.42 26.47
N GLY A 236 17.78 -16.69 27.47
CA GLY A 236 18.85 -15.80 27.93
C GLY A 236 19.07 -15.80 29.45
N VAL A 237 18.18 -16.42 30.23
CA VAL A 237 18.26 -16.47 31.71
C VAL A 237 19.26 -17.51 32.25
N ASN A 238 20.04 -18.18 31.38
CA ASN A 238 21.13 -19.08 31.80
C ASN A 238 22.48 -18.38 31.99
N VAL A 239 22.53 -17.05 31.99
CA VAL A 239 23.72 -16.32 32.46
C VAL A 239 23.37 -15.68 33.79
N THR A 240 23.61 -16.42 34.87
CA THR A 240 23.62 -15.89 36.22
C THR A 240 24.51 -14.66 36.26
N PHE A 241 23.93 -13.47 36.45
CA PHE A 241 24.71 -12.27 36.76
C PHE A 241 25.34 -12.46 38.15
N ARG A 242 26.53 -13.07 38.20
CA ARG A 242 27.38 -13.07 39.39
C ARG A 242 27.83 -11.64 39.62
N THR A 243 27.18 -10.94 40.54
CA THR A 243 27.70 -9.70 41.10
C THR A 243 28.95 -10.03 41.91
N ASN A 244 30.13 -9.82 41.34
CA ASN A 244 31.38 -9.89 42.10
C ASN A 244 31.49 -8.61 42.93
N ARG A 245 31.05 -8.66 44.19
CA ARG A 245 31.24 -7.56 45.13
C ARG A 245 32.71 -7.58 45.55
N MET A 246 33.56 -6.87 44.82
CA MET A 246 34.92 -6.60 45.28
C MET A 246 34.81 -5.65 46.47
N VAL A 247 35.06 -6.19 47.66
CA VAL A 247 35.28 -5.42 48.88
C VAL A 247 36.68 -4.85 48.77
N HIS A 248 36.81 -3.52 48.81
CA HIS A 248 38.05 -2.82 49.09
C HIS A 248 37.78 -1.71 50.09
#